data_AF-A0A9X2MF72-F1
#
_entry.id   AF-A0A9X2MF72-F1
#
_cell.length_a   1.000
_cell.length_b   1.000
_cell.length_c   1.000
_cell.angle_alpha   90.00
_cell.angle_beta   90.00
_cell.angle_gamma   90.00
#
_symmetry.space_group_name_H-M   'P 1'
#
loop_
_entity.id
_entity.type
_entity.pdbx_description
1 polymer ?
#
loop_
_entity_poly.entity_id
_entity_poly.type
_entity_poly.pdbx_seq_one_letter_code
_entity_poly.pdbx_strand_id
1 'polypeptide(L)'
;MFVRAYDKLEKRYYKSMVYGLINSGYYEQAILFNPYISKFELVEYFDKDTQELNTIYECINSNTSEWVTYEKTFLLKLKKYCKDNNFSYEIKLFRGYKDVFDNFEFILKILQNKKVSLEETNIKVKVNEDIDKWNYIRNQDDANTFMRMFAGFHDSTLDKLIYEEDYGKTQLKVQFDNSTWYGVVELCFEGLITLNLKGLGENCTREIYGATLIINDESVFWADDELENEDYNYIGTYIKALNLKWRKIN
;
A
#
# COMPACT_ATOMS: atom_id res chain seq x y z
N MET A 1 -1.68 -8.07 -4.52
CA MET A 1 -1.75 -7.47 -3.18
C MET A 1 -0.67 -6.41 -3.09
N PHE A 2 -0.98 -5.27 -2.48
CA PHE A 2 -0.08 -4.11 -2.36
C PHE A 2 0.02 -3.70 -0.89
N VAL A 3 1.23 -3.42 -0.41
CA VAL A 3 1.52 -3.19 1.01
C VAL A 3 2.44 -2.00 1.23
N ARG A 4 2.37 -1.42 2.43
CA ARG A 4 3.43 -0.59 3.02
C ARG A 4 4.25 -1.48 3.94
N ALA A 5 5.57 -1.47 3.83
CA ALA A 5 6.47 -2.27 4.65
C ALA A 5 7.52 -1.39 5.33
N TYR A 6 7.95 -1.80 6.52
CA TYR A 6 8.98 -1.10 7.29
C TYR A 6 10.34 -1.79 7.13
N ASP A 7 11.32 -1.07 6.59
CA ASP A 7 12.71 -1.49 6.56
C ASP A 7 13.35 -1.19 7.92
N LYS A 8 13.52 -2.23 8.74
CA LYS A 8 14.09 -2.10 10.09
C LYS A 8 15.54 -1.59 10.09
N LEU A 9 16.31 -1.88 9.04
CA LEU A 9 17.73 -1.50 8.97
C LEU A 9 17.86 -0.01 8.67
N GLU A 10 17.13 0.45 7.65
CA GLU A 10 17.16 1.84 7.20
C GLU A 10 16.16 2.74 7.95
N LYS A 11 15.34 2.16 8.84
CA LYS A 11 14.32 2.83 9.65
C LYS A 11 13.38 3.72 8.83
N ARG A 12 12.87 3.17 7.74
CA ARG A 12 11.97 3.86 6.82
C ARG A 12 10.94 2.92 6.25
N TYR A 13 9.81 3.47 5.81
CA TYR A 13 8.81 2.72 5.08
C TYR A 13 9.11 2.69 3.58
N TYR A 14 8.59 1.67 2.90
CA TYR A 14 8.50 1.59 1.44
C TYR A 14 7.19 0.91 1.03
N LYS A 15 6.72 1.18 -0.18
CA LYS A 15 5.58 0.46 -0.77
C LYS A 15 6.02 -0.64 -1.71
N SER A 16 5.29 -1.75 -1.70
CA SER A 16 5.63 -2.88 -2.56
C SER A 16 4.43 -3.74 -2.94
N MET A 17 4.51 -4.33 -4.13
CA MET A 17 3.67 -5.47 -4.47
C MET A 17 4.14 -6.69 -3.68
N VAL A 18 3.20 -7.48 -3.18
CA VAL A 18 3.51 -8.78 -2.60
C VAL A 18 3.62 -9.79 -3.75
N TYR A 19 4.77 -10.45 -3.86
CA TYR A 19 5.06 -11.44 -4.91
C TYR A 19 4.63 -12.85 -4.51
N GLY A 20 4.67 -13.13 -3.22
CA GLY A 20 4.12 -14.33 -2.63
C GLY A 20 4.14 -14.27 -1.11
N LEU A 21 3.15 -14.89 -0.50
CA LEU A 21 3.06 -15.18 0.92
C LEU A 21 3.46 -16.63 1.16
N ILE A 22 4.38 -16.84 2.09
CA ILE A 22 4.85 -18.13 2.55
C ILE A 22 4.26 -18.35 3.94
N ASN A 23 3.67 -19.53 4.14
CA ASN A 23 2.94 -19.89 5.37
C ASN A 23 1.79 -18.90 5.67
N SER A 24 1.34 -18.85 6.92
CA SER A 24 0.22 -18.03 7.38
C SER A 24 0.29 -17.79 8.90
N GLY A 25 -0.43 -16.79 9.38
CA GLY A 25 -0.51 -16.47 10.81
C GLY A 25 0.85 -16.04 11.36
N TYR A 26 1.23 -16.57 12.54
CA TYR A 26 2.49 -16.21 13.21
C TYR A 26 3.76 -16.47 12.37
N TYR A 27 3.69 -17.42 11.43
CA TYR A 27 4.81 -17.79 10.56
C TYR A 27 4.73 -17.17 9.16
N GLU A 28 3.78 -16.27 8.93
CA GLU A 28 3.61 -15.64 7.61
C GLU A 28 4.83 -14.79 7.25
N GLN A 29 5.27 -14.95 6.01
CA GLN A 29 6.33 -14.15 5.41
C GLN A 29 5.91 -13.71 4.02
N ALA A 30 6.23 -12.47 3.65
CA ALA A 30 5.97 -11.91 2.33
C ALA A 30 7.26 -11.75 1.54
N ILE A 31 7.23 -12.11 0.27
CA ILE A 31 8.25 -11.73 -0.70
C ILE A 31 7.87 -10.35 -1.24
N LEU A 32 8.66 -9.33 -0.89
CA LEU A 32 8.46 -7.94 -1.29
C LEU A 32 9.62 -7.49 -2.17
N PHE A 33 9.40 -6.47 -3.00
CA PHE A 33 10.48 -5.75 -3.69
C PHE A 33 10.72 -4.40 -3.01
N ASN A 34 11.93 -4.17 -2.50
CA ASN A 34 12.33 -2.91 -1.90
C ASN A 34 13.02 -2.02 -2.95
N PRO A 35 12.36 -0.94 -3.40
CA PRO A 35 12.85 -0.12 -4.50
C PRO A 35 14.12 0.66 -4.15
N TYR A 36 14.36 0.96 -2.87
CA TYR A 36 15.51 1.76 -2.46
C TYR A 36 16.84 1.02 -2.55
N ILE A 37 16.80 -0.31 -2.43
CA ILE A 37 17.98 -1.17 -2.54
C ILE A 37 17.94 -2.06 -3.78
N SER A 38 16.86 -2.00 -4.57
CA SER A 38 16.64 -2.82 -5.77
C SER A 38 16.77 -4.33 -5.51
N LYS A 39 16.19 -4.81 -4.40
CA LYS A 39 16.20 -6.23 -4.02
C LYS A 39 14.81 -6.73 -3.68
N PHE A 40 14.59 -8.00 -3.96
CA PHE A 40 13.54 -8.77 -3.32
C PHE A 40 13.95 -9.13 -1.90
N GLU A 41 13.02 -9.08 -0.96
CA GLU A 41 13.21 -9.37 0.45
C GLU A 41 12.13 -10.33 0.94
N LEU A 42 12.52 -11.29 1.78
CA LEU A 42 11.60 -12.14 2.53
C LEU A 42 11.38 -11.53 3.91
N VAL A 43 10.22 -10.93 4.09
CA VAL A 43 9.86 -10.12 5.25
C VAL A 43 8.85 -10.87 6.09
N GLU A 44 9.10 -11.00 7.40
CA GLU A 44 8.11 -11.61 8.30
C GLU A 44 6.92 -10.68 8.51
N TYR A 45 5.73 -11.22 8.75
CA TYR A 45 4.58 -10.37 9.02
C TYR A 45 4.68 -9.67 10.37
N PHE A 46 5.05 -10.39 11.42
CA PHE A 46 5.24 -9.83 12.75
C PHE A 46 6.69 -9.50 13.03
N ASP A 47 6.92 -8.39 13.71
CA ASP A 47 8.17 -8.12 14.38
C ASP A 47 8.26 -9.01 15.63
N LYS A 48 9.13 -10.03 15.55
CA LYS A 48 9.35 -10.98 16.65
C LYS A 48 10.44 -10.51 17.62
N ASP A 49 11.09 -9.39 17.34
CA ASP A 49 12.09 -8.80 18.22
C ASP A 49 11.44 -7.90 19.30
N THR A 50 10.16 -7.56 19.14
CA THR A 50 9.38 -6.73 20.07
C THR A 50 8.43 -7.58 20.92
N GLN A 51 8.15 -7.12 22.14
CA GLN A 51 7.14 -7.77 23.00
C GLN A 51 5.72 -7.58 22.47
N GLU A 52 5.49 -6.45 21.78
CA GLU A 52 4.26 -6.18 21.04
C GLU A 52 4.39 -6.81 19.65
N LEU A 53 3.41 -7.62 19.23
CA LEU A 53 3.38 -8.26 17.90
C LEU A 53 3.00 -7.24 16.82
N ASN A 54 3.83 -6.22 16.66
CA ASN A 54 3.66 -5.19 15.64
C ASN A 54 3.89 -5.79 14.26
N THR A 55 3.14 -5.32 13.28
CA THR A 55 3.26 -5.81 11.90
C THR A 55 4.38 -5.07 11.18
N ILE A 56 5.25 -5.78 10.47
CA ILE A 56 6.31 -5.20 9.65
C ILE A 56 5.75 -4.64 8.34
N TYR A 57 4.64 -5.18 7.84
CA TYR A 57 3.96 -4.65 6.67
C TYR A 57 2.44 -4.61 6.87
N GLU A 58 1.80 -3.63 6.22
CA GLU A 58 0.39 -3.33 6.31
C GLU A 58 -0.26 -3.40 4.92
N CYS A 59 -1.45 -4.00 4.85
CA CYS A 59 -2.17 -4.16 3.61
C CYS A 59 -2.79 -2.84 3.14
N ILE A 60 -2.40 -2.38 1.95
CA ILE A 60 -3.05 -1.27 1.25
C ILE A 60 -4.24 -1.80 0.45
N ASN A 61 -4.04 -2.92 -0.26
CA ASN A 61 -5.04 -3.56 -1.10
C ASN A 61 -4.80 -5.08 -1.20
N SER A 62 -5.83 -5.88 -0.92
CA SER A 62 -5.80 -7.34 -0.91
C SER A 62 -6.12 -8.01 -2.25
N ASN A 63 -6.10 -7.29 -3.38
CA ASN A 63 -6.35 -7.89 -4.69
C ASN A 63 -5.35 -9.02 -4.97
N THR A 64 -5.85 -10.22 -5.16
CA THR A 64 -5.07 -11.45 -5.38
C THR A 64 -5.58 -12.22 -6.60
N SER A 65 -6.21 -11.52 -7.55
CA SER A 65 -6.88 -12.12 -8.72
C SER A 65 -5.96 -13.03 -9.56
N GLU A 66 -4.68 -12.66 -9.70
CA GLU A 66 -3.67 -13.43 -10.46
C GLU A 66 -2.93 -14.48 -9.62
N TRP A 67 -3.26 -14.63 -8.33
CA TRP A 67 -2.52 -15.50 -7.43
C TRP A 67 -2.95 -16.96 -7.56
N VAL A 68 -1.95 -17.83 -7.45
CA VAL A 68 -2.13 -19.27 -7.25
C VAL A 68 -1.89 -19.63 -5.79
N THR A 69 -2.56 -20.69 -5.34
CA THR A 69 -2.35 -21.26 -3.99
C THR A 69 -1.79 -22.66 -4.12
N TYR A 70 -0.65 -22.91 -3.47
CA TYR A 70 -0.01 -24.21 -3.40
C TYR A 70 0.12 -24.67 -1.94
N GLU A 71 -0.41 -25.85 -1.66
CA GLU A 71 -0.34 -26.49 -0.35
C GLU A 71 0.00 -27.97 -0.48
N LYS A 72 0.39 -28.59 0.65
CA LYS A 72 0.56 -30.06 0.79
C LYS A 72 1.42 -30.67 -0.33
N THR A 73 0.82 -31.47 -1.21
CA THR A 73 1.48 -32.24 -2.27
C THR A 73 2.09 -31.34 -3.35
N PHE A 74 1.51 -30.17 -3.61
CA PHE A 74 2.04 -29.23 -4.60
C PHE A 74 3.41 -28.66 -4.19
N LEU A 75 3.69 -28.61 -2.89
CA LEU A 75 4.97 -28.14 -2.36
C LEU A 75 6.05 -29.22 -2.35
N LEU A 76 5.74 -30.49 -2.63
CA LEU A 76 6.72 -31.58 -2.58
C LEU A 76 7.86 -31.39 -3.57
N LYS A 77 7.58 -30.86 -4.76
CA LYS A 77 8.60 -30.58 -5.78
C LYS A 77 9.58 -29.51 -5.31
N LEU A 78 9.07 -28.41 -4.77
CA LEU A 78 9.88 -27.34 -4.20
C LEU A 78 10.71 -27.84 -3.00
N LYS A 79 10.09 -28.59 -2.07
CA LYS A 79 10.78 -29.18 -0.92
C LYS A 79 11.90 -30.12 -1.35
N LYS A 80 11.64 -30.96 -2.35
CA LYS A 80 12.66 -31.84 -2.93
C LYS A 80 13.79 -31.04 -3.56
N TYR A 81 13.47 -30.02 -4.35
CA TYR A 81 14.47 -29.14 -4.97
C TYR A 81 15.36 -28.46 -3.92
N CYS A 82 14.79 -27.90 -2.85
CA CYS A 82 15.55 -27.32 -1.75
C CYS A 82 16.45 -28.38 -1.08
N LYS A 83 15.92 -29.57 -0.79
CA LYS A 83 16.67 -30.66 -0.16
C LYS A 83 17.84 -31.13 -1.02
N ASP A 84 17.63 -31.28 -2.33
CA ASP A 84 18.66 -31.66 -3.30
C ASP A 84 19.77 -30.58 -3.39
N ASN A 85 19.48 -29.34 -2.95
CA ASN A 85 20.43 -28.22 -2.81
C ASN A 85 20.87 -27.98 -1.35
N ASN A 86 20.84 -29.01 -0.49
CA ASN A 86 21.27 -28.97 0.91
C ASN A 86 20.58 -27.91 1.78
N PHE A 87 19.33 -27.56 1.46
CA PHE A 87 18.55 -26.60 2.21
C PHE A 87 17.20 -27.19 2.63
N SER A 88 16.84 -27.00 3.91
CA SER A 88 15.55 -27.43 4.44
C SER A 88 14.84 -26.23 5.03
N TYR A 89 13.62 -25.99 4.58
CA TYR A 89 12.78 -24.90 5.07
C TYR A 89 11.32 -25.37 5.13
N GLU A 90 10.65 -25.10 6.25
CA GLU A 90 9.28 -25.55 6.47
C GLU A 90 8.28 -24.63 5.76
N ILE A 91 7.84 -25.07 4.58
CA ILE A 91 6.77 -24.43 3.81
C ILE A 91 5.51 -25.28 3.89
N LYS A 92 4.43 -24.72 4.42
CA LYS A 92 3.09 -25.34 4.50
C LYS A 92 2.15 -24.78 3.44
N LEU A 93 2.35 -23.52 3.08
CA LEU A 93 1.50 -22.77 2.16
C LEU A 93 2.36 -21.81 1.34
N PHE A 94 2.02 -21.67 0.06
CA PHE A 94 2.45 -20.55 -0.78
C PHE A 94 1.21 -19.95 -1.45
N ARG A 95 1.05 -18.64 -1.40
CA ARG A 95 0.02 -17.88 -2.12
C ARG A 95 0.69 -16.73 -2.86
N GLY A 96 0.63 -16.67 -4.18
CA GLY A 96 1.38 -15.64 -4.91
C GLY A 96 1.32 -15.82 -6.40
N TYR A 97 2.14 -15.09 -7.14
CA TYR A 97 2.18 -15.23 -8.58
C TYR A 97 2.82 -16.56 -9.00
N LYS A 98 2.29 -17.15 -10.06
CA LYS A 98 2.75 -18.43 -10.58
C LYS A 98 4.19 -18.39 -11.09
N ASP A 99 4.58 -17.30 -11.77
CA ASP A 99 5.95 -17.06 -12.26
C ASP A 99 6.98 -17.03 -11.12
N VAL A 100 6.59 -16.50 -9.96
CA VAL A 100 7.41 -16.49 -8.74
C VAL A 100 7.57 -17.90 -8.18
N PHE A 101 6.47 -18.65 -8.04
CA PHE A 101 6.53 -20.02 -7.51
C PHE A 101 7.30 -20.98 -8.41
N ASP A 102 7.10 -20.91 -9.71
CA ASP A 102 7.73 -21.81 -10.68
C ASP A 102 9.24 -21.59 -10.80
N ASN A 103 9.73 -20.41 -10.39
CA ASN A 103 11.16 -20.13 -10.30
C ASN A 103 11.75 -20.68 -8.99
N PHE A 104 11.99 -21.99 -8.95
CA PHE A 104 12.54 -22.67 -7.76
C PHE A 104 13.93 -22.16 -7.36
N GLU A 105 14.75 -21.72 -8.32
CA GLU A 105 16.05 -21.12 -8.02
C GLU A 105 15.88 -19.82 -7.23
N PHE A 106 14.99 -18.94 -7.66
CA PHE A 106 14.65 -17.71 -6.95
C PHE A 106 14.09 -17.99 -5.55
N ILE A 107 13.12 -18.91 -5.44
CA ILE A 107 12.53 -19.29 -4.15
C ILE A 107 13.60 -19.86 -3.19
N LEU A 108 14.51 -20.71 -3.69
CA LEU A 108 15.61 -21.22 -2.88
C LEU A 108 16.51 -20.08 -2.38
N LYS A 109 16.97 -19.20 -3.28
CA LYS A 109 17.84 -18.07 -2.94
C LYS A 109 17.19 -17.13 -1.92
N ILE A 110 15.92 -16.76 -2.11
CA ILE A 110 15.24 -15.83 -1.20
C ILE A 110 14.99 -16.46 0.18
N LEU A 111 14.72 -17.77 0.25
CA LEU A 111 14.59 -18.47 1.54
C LEU A 111 15.92 -18.57 2.29
N GLN A 112 17.03 -18.81 1.57
CA GLN A 112 18.38 -18.90 2.13
C GLN A 112 18.93 -17.55 2.57
N ASN A 113 18.92 -16.57 1.67
CA ASN A 113 19.65 -15.32 1.83
C ASN A 113 18.78 -14.19 2.39
N LYS A 114 17.46 -14.40 2.47
CA LYS A 114 16.44 -13.38 2.78
C LYS A 114 16.36 -12.21 1.80
N LYS A 115 17.38 -11.99 0.97
CA LYS A 115 17.40 -10.97 -0.07
C LYS A 115 17.94 -11.55 -1.39
N VAL A 116 17.39 -11.09 -2.51
CA VAL A 116 17.87 -11.43 -3.87
C VAL A 116 17.86 -10.16 -4.71
N SER A 117 18.98 -9.83 -5.37
CA SER A 117 19.07 -8.60 -6.19
C SER A 117 18.20 -8.72 -7.43
N LEU A 118 17.62 -7.61 -7.91
CA LEU A 118 16.80 -7.61 -9.12
C LEU A 118 17.56 -8.15 -10.34
N GLU A 119 18.85 -7.83 -10.45
CA GLU A 119 19.74 -8.26 -11.53
C GLU A 119 20.05 -9.78 -11.51
N GLU A 120 19.85 -10.44 -10.37
CA GLU A 120 20.12 -11.87 -10.18
C GLU A 120 18.92 -12.77 -10.50
N THR A 121 17.80 -12.17 -10.94
CA THR A 121 16.53 -12.87 -11.17
C THR A 121 15.81 -12.36 -12.41
N ASN A 122 14.94 -13.20 -12.96
CA ASN A 122 14.06 -12.83 -14.08
C ASN A 122 12.65 -12.41 -13.61
N ILE A 123 12.41 -12.35 -12.29
CA ILE A 123 11.14 -11.88 -11.75
C ILE A 123 11.01 -10.39 -12.03
N LYS A 124 9.99 -10.04 -12.83
CA LYS A 124 9.71 -8.65 -13.21
C LYS A 124 9.12 -7.88 -12.05
N VAL A 125 9.53 -6.62 -11.89
CA VAL A 125 8.88 -5.69 -10.96
C VAL A 125 7.45 -5.45 -11.44
N LYS A 126 6.48 -5.69 -10.55
CA LYS A 126 5.05 -5.52 -10.82
C LYS A 126 4.58 -4.15 -10.35
N VAL A 127 3.62 -3.59 -11.08
CA VAL A 127 2.95 -2.31 -10.77
C VAL A 127 1.49 -2.58 -10.39
N ASN A 128 0.79 -1.56 -9.88
CA ASN A 128 -0.64 -1.66 -9.60
C ASN A 128 -1.44 -1.95 -10.89
N GLU A 129 -2.37 -2.89 -10.83
CA GLU A 129 -3.18 -3.34 -11.98
C GLU A 129 -4.04 -2.23 -12.59
N ASP A 130 -4.39 -1.22 -11.80
CA ASP A 130 -5.25 -0.09 -12.16
C ASP A 130 -4.47 1.21 -12.42
N ILE A 131 -3.17 1.10 -12.70
CA ILE A 131 -2.28 2.23 -13.02
C ILE A 131 -2.77 3.05 -14.24
N ASP A 132 -3.45 2.40 -15.20
CA ASP A 132 -3.99 3.08 -16.38
C ASP A 132 -5.32 3.80 -16.12
N LYS A 133 -5.93 3.57 -14.95
CA LYS A 133 -7.26 4.12 -14.58
C LYS A 133 -7.17 5.20 -13.51
N TRP A 134 -6.06 5.28 -12.81
CA TRP A 134 -5.87 6.13 -11.64
C TRP A 134 -4.49 6.78 -11.64
N ASN A 135 -4.47 8.05 -11.26
CA ASN A 135 -3.23 8.76 -10.99
C ASN A 135 -2.86 8.55 -9.52
N TYR A 136 -1.69 7.96 -9.26
CA TYR A 136 -1.23 7.71 -7.90
C TYR A 136 -0.47 8.90 -7.34
N ILE A 137 -0.66 9.17 -6.05
CA ILE A 137 0.17 10.11 -5.29
C ILE A 137 1.16 9.27 -4.49
N ARG A 138 2.40 9.18 -4.99
CA ARG A 138 3.45 8.33 -4.42
C ARG A 138 4.38 9.09 -3.48
N ASN A 139 4.59 10.37 -3.75
CA ASN A 139 5.51 11.22 -3.01
C ASN A 139 4.94 12.64 -2.85
N GLN A 140 5.63 13.49 -2.10
CA GLN A 140 5.20 14.86 -1.86
C GLN A 140 5.14 15.71 -3.14
N ASP A 141 5.97 15.45 -4.15
CA ASP A 141 5.94 16.18 -5.42
C ASP A 141 4.67 15.86 -6.23
N ASP A 142 4.21 14.60 -6.21
CA ASP A 142 2.93 14.20 -6.78
C ASP A 142 1.77 14.91 -6.07
N ALA A 143 1.83 14.97 -4.74
CA ALA A 143 0.84 15.65 -3.91
C ALA A 143 0.79 17.15 -4.24
N ASN A 144 1.94 17.81 -4.27
CA ASN A 144 2.07 19.23 -4.62
C ASN A 144 1.57 19.51 -6.04
N THR A 145 1.84 18.60 -6.99
CA THR A 145 1.37 18.71 -8.36
C THR A 145 -0.15 18.59 -8.45
N PHE A 146 -0.73 17.61 -7.77
CA PHE A 146 -2.17 17.44 -7.68
C PHE A 146 -2.84 18.65 -7.02
N MET A 147 -2.31 19.13 -5.89
CA MET A 147 -2.81 20.32 -5.19
C MET A 147 -2.83 21.55 -6.10
N ARG A 148 -1.74 21.86 -6.81
CA ARG A 148 -1.72 22.98 -7.77
C ARG A 148 -2.76 22.84 -8.88
N MET A 149 -2.87 21.62 -9.43
CA MET A 149 -3.79 21.33 -10.51
C MET A 149 -5.26 21.44 -10.07
N PHE A 150 -5.58 21.04 -8.84
CA PHE A 150 -6.92 21.11 -8.25
C PHE A 150 -7.16 22.41 -7.45
N ALA A 151 -6.42 23.48 -7.77
CA ALA A 151 -6.51 24.81 -7.14
C ALA A 151 -6.45 24.79 -5.60
N GLY A 152 -5.67 23.87 -5.02
CA GLY A 152 -5.51 23.71 -3.58
C GLY A 152 -6.79 23.32 -2.85
N PHE A 153 -7.80 22.78 -3.56
CA PHE A 153 -9.18 22.60 -3.07
C PHE A 153 -9.93 23.90 -2.75
N HIS A 154 -9.38 25.07 -3.04
CA HIS A 154 -10.07 26.35 -2.84
C HIS A 154 -11.37 26.38 -3.64
N ASP A 155 -12.45 26.86 -3.01
CA ASP A 155 -13.83 26.88 -3.50
C ASP A 155 -14.42 25.50 -3.86
N SER A 156 -13.71 24.41 -3.58
CA SER A 156 -14.22 23.07 -3.86
C SER A 156 -15.18 22.60 -2.77
N THR A 157 -16.08 21.67 -3.12
CA THR A 157 -17.03 21.09 -2.15
C THR A 157 -16.84 19.59 -2.05
N LEU A 158 -16.85 19.07 -0.81
CA LEU A 158 -16.93 17.64 -0.56
C LEU A 158 -18.38 17.19 -0.75
N ASP A 159 -18.65 16.50 -1.86
CA ASP A 159 -20.02 16.11 -2.23
C ASP A 159 -20.40 14.71 -1.78
N LYS A 160 -19.43 13.80 -1.73
CA LYS A 160 -19.70 12.38 -1.45
C LYS A 160 -18.54 11.69 -0.76
N LEU A 161 -18.88 10.86 0.22
CA LEU A 161 -17.99 9.88 0.85
C LEU A 161 -18.59 8.48 0.71
N ILE A 162 -17.77 7.50 0.34
CA ILE A 162 -18.13 6.08 0.31
C ILE A 162 -17.06 5.31 1.05
N TYR A 163 -17.39 4.77 2.21
CA TYR A 163 -16.54 3.85 2.95
C TYR A 163 -16.83 2.41 2.52
N GLU A 164 -15.79 1.66 2.19
CA GLU A 164 -15.90 0.25 1.82
C GLU A 164 -14.86 -0.55 2.63
N GLU A 165 -15.34 -1.56 3.36
CA GLU A 165 -14.53 -2.47 4.15
C GLU A 165 -14.85 -3.93 3.82
N ASP A 166 -13.81 -4.72 3.59
CA ASP A 166 -13.83 -6.16 3.38
C ASP A 166 -12.50 -6.76 3.87
N TYR A 167 -12.35 -8.08 3.84
CA TYR A 167 -11.14 -8.76 4.30
C TYR A 167 -9.88 -8.28 3.55
N GLY A 168 -9.04 -7.52 4.24
CA GLY A 168 -7.81 -6.93 3.69
C GLY A 168 -8.03 -5.72 2.76
N LYS A 169 -9.24 -5.14 2.77
CA LYS A 169 -9.59 -3.97 1.97
C LYS A 169 -10.30 -2.96 2.87
N THR A 170 -9.65 -1.83 3.11
CA THR A 170 -10.26 -0.70 3.81
C THR A 170 -10.04 0.53 2.95
N GLN A 171 -11.10 1.07 2.33
CA GLN A 171 -10.98 2.20 1.42
C GLN A 171 -12.05 3.26 1.65
N LEU A 172 -11.69 4.51 1.40
CA LEU A 172 -12.59 5.64 1.41
C LEU A 172 -12.50 6.35 0.04
N LYS A 173 -13.62 6.40 -0.67
CA LYS A 173 -13.75 7.22 -1.88
C LYS A 173 -14.38 8.54 -1.52
N VAL A 174 -13.77 9.63 -2.00
CA VAL A 174 -14.22 11.00 -1.75
C VAL A 174 -14.39 11.70 -3.09
N GLN A 175 -15.53 12.32 -3.30
CA GLN A 175 -15.77 13.16 -4.47
C GLN A 175 -15.68 14.63 -4.06
N PHE A 176 -14.82 15.36 -4.75
CA PHE A 176 -14.73 16.81 -4.64
C PHE A 176 -15.16 17.46 -5.95
N ASP A 177 -16.08 18.41 -5.86
CA ASP A 177 -16.47 19.26 -6.97
C ASP A 177 -15.69 20.57 -6.90
N ASN A 178 -14.87 20.80 -7.91
CA ASN A 178 -14.19 22.07 -8.15
C ASN A 178 -14.47 22.54 -9.59
N SER A 179 -15.73 22.44 -10.03
CA SER A 179 -16.15 22.74 -11.41
C SER A 179 -15.89 24.18 -11.85
N THR A 180 -15.72 25.10 -10.90
CA THR A 180 -15.31 26.49 -11.16
C THR A 180 -13.86 26.61 -11.62
N TRP A 181 -12.97 25.66 -11.27
CA TRP A 181 -11.54 25.73 -11.55
C TRP A 181 -11.02 24.54 -12.37
N TYR A 182 -11.28 23.30 -11.94
CA TYR A 182 -10.69 22.10 -12.55
C TYR A 182 -11.72 21.04 -13.02
N GLY A 183 -12.88 20.96 -12.38
CA GLY A 183 -13.88 19.89 -12.60
C GLY A 183 -14.08 19.03 -11.35
N VAL A 184 -14.63 17.83 -11.56
CA VAL A 184 -14.94 16.91 -10.45
C VAL A 184 -13.89 15.81 -10.38
N VAL A 185 -13.33 15.60 -9.20
CA VAL A 185 -12.35 14.53 -8.94
C VAL A 185 -12.89 13.53 -7.93
N GLU A 186 -12.56 12.27 -8.16
CA GLU A 186 -12.70 11.20 -7.18
C GLU A 186 -11.31 10.88 -6.63
N LEU A 187 -11.17 10.94 -5.31
CA LEU A 187 -10.03 10.47 -4.55
C LEU A 187 -10.37 9.10 -3.96
N CYS A 188 -9.42 8.18 -3.96
CA CYS A 188 -9.53 6.87 -3.33
C CYS A 188 -8.36 6.71 -2.36
N PHE A 189 -8.68 6.79 -1.07
CA PHE A 189 -7.78 6.52 0.03
C PHE A 189 -7.83 5.02 0.34
N GLU A 190 -6.72 4.30 0.10
CA GLU A 190 -6.60 2.86 0.33
C GLU A 190 -5.79 2.59 1.61
N GLY A 191 -6.19 1.57 2.36
CA GLY A 191 -5.67 1.32 3.70
C GLY A 191 -6.00 2.49 4.63
N LEU A 192 -7.29 2.81 4.77
CA LEU A 192 -7.74 3.90 5.65
C LEU A 192 -7.28 3.63 7.10
N ILE A 193 -6.61 4.61 7.70
CA ILE A 193 -6.13 4.57 9.09
C ILE A 193 -7.11 5.34 9.98
N THR A 194 -7.43 6.58 9.59
CA THR A 194 -8.30 7.46 10.36
C THR A 194 -9.15 8.32 9.43
N LEU A 195 -10.41 8.52 9.80
CA LEU A 195 -11.31 9.53 9.23
C LEU A 195 -11.87 10.36 10.37
N ASN A 196 -11.54 11.65 10.41
CA ASN A 196 -12.26 12.62 11.22
C ASN A 196 -13.15 13.42 10.28
N LEU A 197 -14.47 13.25 10.39
CA LEU A 197 -15.43 13.96 9.55
C LEU A 197 -16.15 15.02 10.37
N LYS A 198 -15.99 16.29 9.98
CA LYS A 198 -16.65 17.40 10.64
C LYS A 198 -17.79 17.93 9.77
N GLY A 199 -19.01 17.89 10.31
CA GLY A 199 -20.16 18.56 9.69
C GLY A 199 -20.02 20.08 9.77
N LEU A 200 -20.57 20.76 8.78
CA LEU A 200 -20.62 22.21 8.76
C LEU A 200 -21.50 22.75 9.89
N GLY A 201 -21.08 23.87 10.48
CA GLY A 201 -21.91 24.63 11.41
C GLY A 201 -23.04 25.38 10.70
N GLU A 202 -23.94 25.97 11.48
CA GLU A 202 -24.96 26.86 10.94
C GLU A 202 -24.31 28.10 10.29
N ASN A 203 -24.87 28.56 9.17
CA ASN A 203 -24.40 29.73 8.40
C ASN A 203 -22.98 29.61 7.82
N CYS A 204 -22.45 28.40 7.70
CA CYS A 204 -21.22 28.13 6.96
C CYS A 204 -21.50 27.78 5.50
N THR A 205 -20.61 28.22 4.61
CA THR A 205 -20.52 27.73 3.23
C THR A 205 -19.97 26.30 3.24
N ARG A 206 -20.28 25.51 2.21
CA ARG A 206 -19.75 24.13 2.08
C ARG A 206 -18.42 24.05 1.34
N GLU A 207 -18.00 25.19 0.83
CA GLU A 207 -16.78 25.45 0.10
C GLU A 207 -15.58 25.38 1.05
N ILE A 208 -14.58 24.63 0.61
CA ILE A 208 -13.30 24.49 1.30
C ILE A 208 -12.48 25.75 1.04
N TYR A 209 -12.05 26.40 2.13
CA TYR A 209 -11.23 27.61 2.06
C TYR A 209 -9.77 27.28 1.73
N GLY A 210 -9.21 26.26 2.36
CA GLY A 210 -7.87 25.76 2.11
C GLY A 210 -7.80 24.27 2.39
N ALA A 211 -6.76 23.61 1.89
CA ALA A 211 -6.53 22.20 2.19
C ALA A 211 -5.05 21.88 2.17
N THR A 212 -4.72 20.77 2.82
CA THR A 212 -3.36 20.25 2.89
C THR A 212 -3.34 18.81 2.45
N LEU A 213 -2.27 18.44 1.73
CA LEU A 213 -1.99 17.06 1.36
C LEU A 213 -0.51 16.74 1.65
N ILE A 214 -0.28 16.00 2.71
CA ILE A 214 1.06 15.63 3.21
C ILE A 214 1.31 14.15 2.94
N ILE A 215 2.50 13.85 2.43
CA ILE A 215 3.04 12.50 2.32
C ILE A 215 4.18 12.36 3.33
N ASN A 216 3.97 11.49 4.32
CA ASN A 216 4.96 11.15 5.32
C ASN A 216 4.93 9.64 5.60
N ASP A 217 6.09 9.02 5.83
CA ASP A 217 6.22 7.59 6.14
C ASP A 217 5.41 6.68 5.21
N GLU A 218 5.49 6.94 3.89
CA GLU A 218 4.76 6.21 2.85
C GLU A 218 3.24 6.15 3.08
N SER A 219 2.69 7.18 3.73
CA SER A 219 1.27 7.35 3.98
C SER A 219 0.83 8.76 3.62
N VAL A 220 -0.47 8.94 3.51
CA VAL A 220 -1.10 10.19 3.08
C VAL A 220 -1.95 10.75 4.20
N PHE A 221 -1.84 12.05 4.40
CA PHE A 221 -2.70 12.84 5.27
C PHE A 221 -3.30 13.98 4.45
N TRP A 222 -4.63 14.05 4.42
CA TRP A 222 -5.38 15.17 3.82
C TRP A 222 -6.18 15.87 4.92
N ALA A 223 -6.25 17.19 4.89
CA ALA A 223 -7.09 17.99 5.79
C ALA A 223 -7.73 19.16 5.04
N ASP A 224 -8.91 19.60 5.50
CA ASP A 224 -9.67 20.73 4.96
C ASP A 224 -9.18 22.11 5.47
N ASP A 225 -7.88 22.23 5.74
CA ASP A 225 -7.22 23.48 6.14
C ASP A 225 -5.72 23.47 5.77
N GLU A 226 -5.07 24.63 5.88
CA GLU A 226 -3.65 24.82 5.64
C GLU A 226 -2.84 24.46 6.89
N LEU A 227 -2.28 23.24 6.93
CA LEU A 227 -1.50 22.71 8.03
C LEU A 227 -0.05 22.53 7.60
N GLU A 228 0.89 22.84 8.50
CA GLU A 228 2.32 22.63 8.24
C GLU A 228 2.72 21.15 8.38
N ASN A 229 2.03 20.40 9.24
CA ASN A 229 2.33 19.01 9.59
C ASN A 229 1.03 18.22 9.77
N GLU A 230 1.14 16.89 9.82
CA GLU A 230 0.03 16.03 10.22
C GLU A 230 -0.38 16.36 11.66
N ASP A 231 -1.67 16.61 11.89
CA ASP A 231 -2.22 16.88 13.22
C ASP A 231 -3.48 16.06 13.46
N TYR A 232 -3.37 15.07 14.35
CA TYR A 232 -4.48 14.20 14.75
C TYR A 232 -5.44 14.88 15.74
N ASN A 233 -5.04 16.00 16.33
CA ASN A 233 -5.90 16.83 17.18
C ASN A 233 -6.61 17.93 16.40
N TYR A 234 -6.35 18.03 15.09
CA TYR A 234 -7.03 18.97 14.22
C TYR A 234 -8.55 18.76 14.29
N ILE A 235 -9.27 19.86 14.51
CA ILE A 235 -10.71 19.82 14.82
C ILE A 235 -11.61 19.75 13.57
N GLY A 236 -11.06 20.03 12.39
CA GLY A 236 -11.76 19.96 11.10
C GLY A 236 -11.70 18.58 10.47
N THR A 237 -12.05 18.48 9.19
CA THR A 237 -12.08 17.20 8.48
C THR A 237 -10.66 16.79 8.09
N TYR A 238 -10.27 15.57 8.45
CA TYR A 238 -9.02 15.00 7.97
C TYR A 238 -9.13 13.50 7.67
N ILE A 239 -8.27 13.04 6.77
CA ILE A 239 -8.20 11.66 6.31
C ILE A 239 -6.74 11.22 6.36
N LYS A 240 -6.47 10.12 7.06
CA LYS A 240 -5.18 9.43 7.05
C LYS A 240 -5.35 8.06 6.40
N ALA A 241 -4.49 7.73 5.44
CA ALA A 241 -4.49 6.42 4.80
C ALA A 241 -3.08 5.99 4.36
N LEU A 242 -2.91 4.72 4.01
CA LEU A 242 -1.65 4.20 3.52
C LEU A 242 -1.36 4.61 2.07
N ASN A 243 -2.38 4.88 1.26
CA ASN A 243 -2.20 5.24 -0.14
C ASN A 243 -3.32 6.15 -0.66
N LEU A 244 -3.00 7.01 -1.63
CA LEU A 244 -3.96 7.85 -2.33
C LEU A 244 -3.78 7.72 -3.84
N LYS A 245 -4.91 7.59 -4.52
CA LYS A 245 -5.01 7.71 -5.97
C LYS A 245 -6.23 8.55 -6.35
N TRP A 246 -6.19 9.22 -7.49
CA TRP A 246 -7.25 10.11 -7.93
C TRP A 246 -7.53 9.98 -9.44
N ARG A 247 -8.73 10.36 -9.84
CA ARG A 247 -9.11 10.50 -11.26
C ARG A 247 -10.13 11.62 -11.41
N LYS A 248 -10.10 12.27 -12.57
CA LYS A 248 -11.17 13.20 -12.97
C LYS A 248 -12.37 12.38 -13.46
N ILE A 249 -13.57 12.72 -12.98
CA ILE A 249 -14.79 11.98 -13.32
C ILE A 249 -15.80 12.79 -14.14
N ASN A 250 -15.59 14.10 -14.29
CA ASN A 250 -16.26 15.00 -15.23
C ASN A 250 -15.35 16.21 -15.51
#